data_AF-A0A651GDR4-F1
#
_entry.id   AF-A0A651GDR4-F1
#
_cell.length_a   1.000
_cell.length_b   1.000
_cell.length_c   1.000
_cell.angle_alpha   90.00
_cell.angle_beta   90.00
_cell.angle_gamma   90.00
#
_symmetry.space_group_name_H-M   'P 1'
#
loop_
_entity.id
_entity.type
_entity.pdbx_description
1 polymer ?
#
loop_
_entity_poly.entity_id
_entity_poly.type
_entity_poly.pdbx_seq_one_letter_code
_entity_poly.pdbx_strand_id
1 'polypeptide(L)'
;MKQLAANRLRCETAREREGRSGGELGPSPGFKDLKWLRPVYPGDVIAYRSTVIDKRPSRSRPGWGLVFHRNVGIDGEGSPVISFDGCVFWSMRPQ
;
A
#
# COMPACT_ATOMS: atom_id res chain seq x y z
N MET A 1 5.92 9.43 -8.14
CA MET A 1 6.87 8.69 -7.27
C MET A 1 7.40 9.49 -6.07
N LYS A 2 7.85 10.76 -6.21
CA LYS A 2 8.42 11.55 -5.09
C LYS A 2 7.52 11.64 -3.86
N GLN A 3 6.22 11.93 -4.03
CA GLN A 3 5.27 12.05 -2.93
C GLN A 3 5.04 10.72 -2.18
N LEU A 4 5.01 9.59 -2.90
CA LEU A 4 4.89 8.26 -2.30
C LEU A 4 6.14 7.90 -1.48
N ALA A 5 7.33 8.17 -2.01
CA ALA A 5 8.58 7.93 -1.30
C ALA A 5 8.68 8.80 -0.03
N ALA A 6 8.34 10.09 -0.15
CA ALA A 6 8.28 11.00 1.00
C ALA A 6 7.26 10.53 2.04
N ASN A 7 6.10 10.02 1.62
CA ASN A 7 5.10 9.48 2.53
C ASN A 7 5.58 8.24 3.27
N ARG A 8 6.28 7.33 2.57
CA ARG A 8 6.86 6.14 3.18
C ARG A 8 7.87 6.51 4.26
N LEU A 9 8.79 7.42 3.94
CA LEU A 9 9.78 7.92 4.91
C LEU A 9 9.10 8.55 6.13
N ARG A 10 8.08 9.39 5.93
CA ARG A 10 7.31 9.97 7.04
C ARG A 10 6.67 8.89 7.93
N CYS A 11 6.07 7.86 7.34
CA CYS A 11 5.48 6.76 8.08
C CYS A 11 6.52 5.93 8.84
N GLU A 12 7.70 5.69 8.25
CA GLU A 12 8.81 5.00 8.90
C GLU A 12 9.32 5.79 10.11
N THR A 13 9.63 7.07 9.93
CA THR A 13 10.08 7.94 11.03
C THR A 13 9.03 8.06 12.15
N ALA A 14 7.74 8.13 11.81
CA ALA A 14 6.68 8.15 12.82
C ALA A 14 6.66 6.84 13.64
N ARG A 15 6.80 5.68 12.98
CA ARG A 15 6.86 4.38 13.65
C ARG A 15 8.08 4.24 14.56
N GLU A 16 9.24 4.72 14.11
CA GLU A 16 10.46 4.73 14.91
C GLU A 16 10.30 5.55 16.19
N ARG A 17 9.70 6.74 16.09
CA ARG A 17 9.39 7.59 17.25
C ARG A 17 8.43 6.93 18.24
N GLU A 18 7.54 6.07 17.74
CA GLU A 18 6.62 5.28 18.56
C GLU A 18 7.26 4.00 19.13
N GLY A 19 8.54 3.73 18.86
CA GLY A 19 9.23 2.50 19.26
C GLY A 19 8.69 1.24 18.56
N ARG A 20 7.99 1.40 17.43
CA ARG A 20 7.42 0.31 16.65
C ARG A 20 8.36 -0.06 15.52
N SER A 21 8.98 -1.23 15.59
CA SER A 21 9.69 -1.80 14.43
C SER A 21 8.70 -2.39 13.42
N GLY A 22 8.80 -1.95 12.17
CA GLY A 22 8.07 -2.51 11.04
C GLY A 22 8.78 -3.72 10.44
N GLY A 23 8.04 -4.61 9.78
CA GLY A 23 8.66 -5.60 8.88
C GLY A 23 9.25 -4.90 7.65
N GLU A 24 10.25 -5.52 7.05
CA GLU A 24 10.86 -5.08 5.80
C GLU A 24 9.89 -5.31 4.64
N LEU A 25 9.78 -4.32 3.74
CA LEU A 25 8.95 -4.44 2.54
C LEU A 25 9.71 -5.20 1.45
N GLY A 26 9.11 -6.29 0.98
CA GLY A 26 9.65 -7.11 -0.10
C GLY A 26 9.12 -6.73 -1.48
N PRO A 27 9.46 -7.51 -2.52
CA PRO A 27 8.91 -7.31 -3.85
C PRO A 27 7.39 -7.48 -3.86
N SER A 28 6.73 -6.81 -4.80
CA SER A 28 5.30 -6.96 -5.03
C SER A 28 5.06 -8.03 -6.09
N PRO A 29 4.24 -9.08 -5.83
CA PRO A 29 3.77 -9.98 -6.88
C PRO A 29 2.88 -9.31 -7.93
N GLY A 30 2.40 -8.08 -7.67
CA GLY A 30 1.58 -7.29 -8.58
C GLY A 30 0.24 -6.89 -7.98
N PHE A 31 -0.70 -6.59 -8.86
CA PHE A 31 -2.07 -6.20 -8.54
C PHE A 31 -3.06 -6.85 -9.49
N LYS A 32 -4.33 -6.82 -9.11
CA LYS A 32 -5.46 -7.28 -9.91
C LYS A 32 -6.64 -6.31 -9.77
N ASP A 33 -7.69 -6.56 -10.54
CA ASP A 33 -8.97 -5.84 -10.44
C ASP A 33 -8.83 -4.31 -10.57
N LEU A 34 -7.90 -3.85 -11.43
CA LEU A 34 -7.70 -2.43 -11.71
C LEU A 34 -8.91 -1.85 -12.45
N LYS A 35 -9.45 -0.78 -11.90
CA LYS A 35 -10.56 -0.01 -12.47
C LYS A 35 -10.19 1.46 -12.53
N TRP A 36 -10.34 2.03 -13.73
CA TRP A 36 -10.37 3.47 -13.97
C TRP A 36 -11.83 3.90 -13.94
N LEU A 37 -12.25 4.48 -12.82
CA LEU A 37 -13.67 4.76 -12.56
C LEU A 37 -14.09 6.10 -13.16
N ARG A 38 -13.17 7.07 -13.18
CA ARG A 38 -13.38 8.44 -13.68
C ARG A 38 -12.09 8.97 -14.30
N PRO A 39 -12.16 9.85 -15.30
CA PRO A 39 -10.99 10.57 -15.79
C PRO A 39 -10.43 11.47 -14.70
N VAL A 40 -9.12 11.74 -14.77
CA VAL A 40 -8.40 12.70 -13.93
C VAL A 40 -7.68 13.68 -14.86
N TYR A 41 -7.75 14.97 -14.56
CA TYR A 41 -7.24 16.04 -15.39
C TYR A 41 -6.04 16.74 -14.74
N PRO A 42 -5.20 17.45 -15.52
CA PRO A 42 -4.12 18.25 -14.96
C PRO A 42 -4.63 19.26 -13.92
N GLY A 43 -3.99 19.26 -12.75
CA GLY A 43 -4.40 20.11 -11.62
C GLY A 43 -5.23 19.39 -10.56
N ASP A 44 -5.81 18.22 -10.87
CA ASP A 44 -6.56 17.43 -9.89
C ASP A 44 -5.64 16.95 -8.75
N VAL A 45 -6.16 17.06 -7.53
CA VAL A 45 -5.50 16.54 -6.33
C VAL A 45 -6.21 15.26 -5.91
N ILE A 46 -5.50 14.13 -6.03
CA ILE A 46 -6.04 12.81 -5.67
C ILE A 46 -5.49 12.37 -4.31
N ALA A 47 -6.39 12.13 -3.36
CA ALA A 47 -6.04 11.49 -2.10
C ALA A 47 -6.08 9.96 -2.27
N TYR A 48 -5.11 9.26 -1.69
CA TYR A 48 -4.94 7.83 -1.90
C TYR A 48 -4.96 7.06 -0.58
N ARG A 49 -5.67 5.93 -0.56
CA ARG A 49 -5.78 5.05 0.61
C ARG A 49 -5.54 3.59 0.23
N SER A 50 -4.77 2.90 1.06
CA SER A 50 -4.60 1.44 1.02
C SER A 50 -5.20 0.82 2.28
N THR A 51 -6.12 -0.11 2.11
CA THR A 51 -6.77 -0.84 3.21
C THR A 51 -6.35 -2.30 3.15
N VAL A 52 -5.77 -2.84 4.22
CA VAL A 52 -5.45 -4.27 4.29
C VAL A 52 -6.75 -5.08 4.28
N ILE A 53 -6.85 -6.03 3.36
CA ILE A 53 -8.04 -6.88 3.20
C ILE A 53 -7.77 -8.35 3.52
N ASP A 54 -6.51 -8.79 3.43
CA ASP A 54 -6.10 -10.15 3.80
C ASP A 54 -4.59 -10.20 4.08
N LYS A 55 -4.13 -11.22 4.77
CA LYS A 55 -2.71 -11.53 4.99
C LYS A 55 -2.50 -13.03 5.18
N ARG A 56 -1.39 -13.55 4.64
CA ARG A 56 -1.01 -14.96 4.86
C ARG A 56 0.50 -15.16 4.85
N PRO A 57 1.04 -16.16 5.57
CA PRO A 57 2.43 -16.59 5.39
C PRO A 57 2.73 -17.00 3.95
N SER A 58 3.94 -16.71 3.47
CA SER A 58 4.40 -17.17 2.17
C SER A 58 4.73 -18.65 2.22
N ARG A 59 4.19 -19.43 1.28
CA ARG A 59 4.54 -20.85 1.12
C ARG A 59 5.90 -21.06 0.48
N SER A 60 6.37 -20.10 -0.31
CA SER A 60 7.60 -20.20 -1.11
C SER A 60 8.77 -19.40 -0.53
N ARG A 61 8.54 -18.54 0.47
CA ARG A 61 9.57 -17.68 1.09
C ARG A 61 9.45 -17.74 2.62
N PRO A 62 10.14 -18.67 3.29
CA PRO A 62 10.16 -18.74 4.75
C PRO A 62 10.58 -17.41 5.38
N GLY A 63 9.94 -17.04 6.49
CA GLY A 63 10.16 -15.74 7.16
C GLY A 63 9.42 -14.55 6.54
N TRP A 64 8.68 -14.75 5.45
CA TRP A 64 7.89 -13.70 4.79
C TRP A 64 6.39 -14.01 4.78
N GLY A 65 5.58 -12.95 4.82
CA GLY A 65 4.14 -12.98 4.58
C GLY A 65 3.74 -12.15 3.37
N LEU A 66 2.58 -12.43 2.82
CA LEU A 66 1.91 -11.62 1.81
C LEU A 66 0.81 -10.81 2.48
N VAL A 67 0.77 -9.51 2.19
CA VAL A 67 -0.30 -8.60 2.62
C VAL A 67 -1.07 -8.12 1.40
N PHE A 68 -2.36 -8.40 1.39
CA PHE A 68 -3.28 -7.98 0.34
C PHE A 68 -4.00 -6.71 0.76
N HIS A 69 -4.16 -5.79 -0.17
CA HIS A 69 -4.72 -4.48 0.15
C HIS A 69 -5.55 -3.91 -0.99
N ARG A 70 -6.72 -3.37 -0.64
CA ARG A 70 -7.60 -2.59 -1.52
C ARG A 70 -7.06 -1.17 -1.58
N ASN A 71 -6.71 -0.72 -2.77
CA ASN A 71 -6.26 0.62 -3.05
C ASN A 71 -7.38 1.43 -3.69
N VAL A 72 -7.56 2.67 -3.22
CA VAL A 72 -8.53 3.61 -3.77
C VAL A 72 -7.90 5.00 -3.84
N GLY A 73 -8.02 5.64 -5.00
CA GLY A 73 -7.80 7.08 -5.15
C GLY A 73 -9.13 7.81 -5.22
N ILE A 74 -9.26 8.92 -4.50
CA ILE A 74 -10.43 9.79 -4.48
C ILE A 74 -10.04 11.21 -4.92
N ASP A 75 -10.94 11.89 -5.63
CA ASP A 75 -10.80 13.30 -5.98
C ASP A 75 -11.14 14.24 -4.80
N GLY A 76 -11.13 15.55 -5.05
CA GLY A 76 -11.43 16.58 -4.05
C GLY A 76 -12.88 16.55 -3.55
N GLU A 77 -13.80 15.91 -4.27
CA GLU A 77 -15.20 15.71 -3.85
C GLU A 77 -15.39 14.38 -3.10
N GLY A 78 -14.32 13.60 -2.94
CA GLY A 78 -14.35 12.29 -2.30
C GLY A 78 -14.84 11.16 -3.20
N SER A 79 -15.02 11.41 -4.51
CA SER A 79 -15.46 10.40 -5.47
C SER A 79 -14.28 9.52 -5.89
N PRO A 80 -14.46 8.18 -5.97
CA PRO A 80 -13.37 7.29 -6.36
C PRO A 80 -13.07 7.41 -7.86
N VAL A 81 -11.80 7.63 -8.18
CA VAL A 81 -11.30 7.76 -9.58
C VAL A 81 -10.54 6.53 -10.05
N ILE A 82 -9.91 5.79 -9.13
CA ILE A 82 -9.18 4.56 -9.38
C ILE A 82 -9.36 3.57 -8.23
N SER A 83 -9.43 2.28 -8.53
CA SER A 83 -9.33 1.22 -7.52
C SER A 83 -8.59 -0.01 -8.04
N PHE A 84 -7.83 -0.69 -7.17
CA PHE A 84 -7.24 -1.99 -7.49
C PHE A 84 -6.89 -2.79 -6.22
N ASP A 85 -6.75 -4.10 -6.35
CA ASP A 85 -6.27 -4.97 -5.28
C ASP A 85 -4.79 -5.29 -5.46
N GLY A 86 -3.97 -4.80 -4.54
CA GLY A 86 -2.53 -5.02 -4.52
C GLY A 86 -2.11 -6.15 -3.59
N CYS A 87 -0.93 -6.69 -3.83
CA CYS A 87 -0.29 -7.68 -2.98
C CYS A 87 1.19 -7.35 -2.81
N VAL A 88 1.75 -7.48 -1.61
CA VAL A 88 3.17 -7.22 -1.37
C VAL A 88 3.73 -8.11 -0.26
N PHE A 89 4.98 -8.51 -0.40
CA PHE A 89 5.69 -9.23 0.64
C PHE A 89 6.08 -8.31 1.80
N TRP A 90 5.96 -8.83 3.02
CA TRP A 90 6.47 -8.21 4.25
C TRP A 90 7.25 -9.25 5.04
N SER A 91 8.39 -8.88 5.61
CA SER A 91 9.07 -9.76 6.55
C SER A 91 8.20 -9.97 7.78
N MET A 92 8.16 -11.22 8.26
CA MET A 92 7.48 -11.55 9.50
C MET A 92 8.39 -11.19 10.68
N ARG A 93 7.78 -10.97 11.84
CA ARG A 93 8.57 -10.81 13.06
C ARG A 93 9.37 -12.09 13.32
N PRO A 94 10.64 -11.99 13.74
CA PRO A 94 11.37 -13.12 14.28
C PRO A 94 10.57 -13.75 15.43
N GLN A 95 10.60 -15.08 15.53
CA GLN A 95 10.08 -15.81 16.68
C GLN A 95 11.11 -15.84 17.81
#